data_AF-A0AA47KMR0-F1
#
_entry.id   AF-A0AA47KMR0-F1
#
_cell.length_a   1.000
_cell.length_b   1.000
_cell.length_c   1.000
_cell.angle_alpha   90.00
_cell.angle_beta   90.00
_cell.angle_gamma   90.00
#
_symmetry.space_group_name_H-M   'P 1'
#
loop_
_entity.id
_entity.type
_entity.pdbx_description
1 polymer ?
#
loop_
_entity_poly.entity_id
_entity_poly.type
_entity_poly.pdbx_seq_one_letter_code
_entity_poly.pdbx_strand_id
1 'polypeptide(L)'
;MFTIIGKLISKDGRDNSLRKLWDDVSPIMLSDGACTQEEIDYINHEMDRNNGRFTNDNSSVLRFRNKLIAHNEANPEVRWDEVDSELSLLIRMWSLLVAWSSFGLFQPFRSNDVAFMGLESCYQKSELAALKNSRGNYLDKVKKWSVSYAHSGEVDQGRGAFSTLSTKVTIRKELT
;
A
#
# COMPACT_ATOMS: atom_id res chain seq x y z
N MET A 1 -9.24 -9.11 2.88
CA MET A 1 -8.09 -8.53 2.14
C MET A 1 -8.25 -8.72 0.64
N PHE A 2 -8.31 -9.96 0.13
CA PHE A 2 -8.44 -10.27 -1.31
C PHE A 2 -9.62 -9.57 -2.02
N THR A 3 -10.78 -9.47 -1.37
CA THR A 3 -11.95 -8.74 -1.92
C THR A 3 -11.72 -7.23 -2.06
N ILE A 4 -10.89 -6.63 -1.19
CA ILE A 4 -10.56 -5.20 -1.24
C ILE A 4 -9.61 -4.94 -2.40
N ILE A 5 -8.56 -5.76 -2.56
CA ILE A 5 -7.64 -5.69 -3.70
C ILE A 5 -8.42 -5.73 -5.01
N GLY A 6 -9.35 -6.69 -5.16
CA GLY A 6 -10.20 -6.80 -6.35
C GLY A 6 -11.03 -5.54 -6.66
N LYS A 7 -11.47 -4.79 -5.64
CA LYS A 7 -12.18 -3.50 -5.83
C LYS A 7 -11.23 -2.39 -6.27
N LEU A 8 -10.03 -2.32 -5.69
CA LEU A 8 -9.03 -1.29 -6.04
C LEU A 8 -8.55 -1.41 -7.49
N ILE A 9 -8.43 -2.64 -7.99
CA ILE A 9 -7.93 -2.93 -9.35
C ILE A 9 -9.05 -3.12 -10.39
N SER A 10 -10.31 -2.86 -10.02
CA SER A 10 -11.46 -3.13 -10.88
C SER A 10 -11.31 -2.49 -12.25
N LYS A 11 -11.55 -3.30 -13.28
CA LYS A 11 -11.48 -2.92 -14.70
C LYS A 11 -12.79 -2.32 -15.22
N ASP A 12 -13.84 -2.28 -14.40
CA ASP A 12 -15.11 -1.64 -14.77
C ASP A 12 -14.97 -0.12 -14.62
N GLY A 13 -15.15 0.63 -15.71
CA GLY A 13 -15.01 2.10 -15.70
C GLY A 13 -16.09 2.81 -14.87
N ARG A 14 -17.14 2.10 -14.44
CA ARG A 14 -18.18 2.61 -13.55
C ARG A 14 -17.75 2.57 -12.08
N ASP A 15 -16.77 1.74 -11.74
CA ASP A 15 -16.27 1.63 -10.38
C ASP A 15 -15.34 2.80 -10.04
N ASN A 16 -15.42 3.29 -8.80
CA ASN A 16 -14.46 4.24 -8.25
C ASN A 16 -13.23 3.49 -7.72
N SER A 17 -12.49 2.87 -8.64
CA SER A 17 -11.30 2.06 -8.35
C SER A 17 -10.02 2.91 -8.33
N LEU A 18 -8.97 2.40 -7.68
CA LEU A 18 -7.65 3.04 -7.71
C LEU A 18 -7.09 3.05 -9.12
N ARG A 19 -7.35 1.99 -9.90
CA ARG A 19 -7.04 1.93 -11.34
C ARG A 19 -7.64 3.11 -12.09
N LYS A 20 -8.95 3.32 -11.98
CA LYS A 20 -9.63 4.40 -12.69
C LYS A 20 -9.04 5.76 -12.31
N LEU A 21 -8.88 5.99 -11.01
CA LEU A 21 -8.27 7.24 -10.52
C LEU A 21 -6.86 7.45 -11.09
N TRP A 22 -6.06 6.37 -11.15
CA TRP A 22 -4.73 6.43 -11.74
C TRP A 22 -4.75 6.73 -13.24
N ASP A 23 -5.60 6.04 -14.01
CA ASP A 23 -5.76 6.24 -15.45
C ASP A 23 -6.18 7.69 -15.76
N ASP A 24 -7.06 8.27 -14.93
CA ASP A 24 -7.56 9.64 -15.09
C ASP A 24 -6.51 10.71 -14.71
N VAL A 25 -5.65 10.43 -13.72
CA VAL A 25 -4.81 11.46 -13.07
C VAL A 25 -3.32 11.36 -13.41
N SER A 26 -2.80 10.17 -13.69
CA SER A 26 -1.36 9.97 -13.95
C SER A 26 -0.80 10.82 -15.10
N PRO A 27 -1.52 11.11 -16.21
CA PRO A 27 -0.99 11.99 -17.25
C PRO A 27 -0.83 13.44 -16.77
N ILE A 28 -1.70 13.90 -15.88
CA ILE A 28 -1.66 15.26 -15.31
C ILE A 28 -0.49 15.35 -14.31
N MET A 29 -0.35 14.35 -13.44
CA MET A 29 0.77 14.26 -12.51
C MET A 29 2.13 14.27 -13.21
N LEU A 30 2.23 13.58 -14.36
CA LEU A 30 3.42 13.59 -15.20
C LEU A 30 3.71 15.00 -15.73
N SER A 31 2.69 15.68 -16.28
CA SER A 31 2.87 17.04 -16.81
C SER A 31 3.27 18.05 -15.75
N ASP A 32 2.85 17.85 -14.51
CA ASP A 32 3.22 18.68 -13.36
C ASP A 32 4.62 18.36 -12.81
N GLY A 33 5.29 17.33 -13.33
CA GLY A 33 6.59 16.87 -12.86
C GLY A 33 6.55 16.14 -11.50
N ALA A 34 5.36 15.68 -11.08
CA ALA A 34 5.17 15.00 -9.80
C ALA A 34 5.54 13.51 -9.83
N CYS A 35 5.76 12.94 -11.02
CA CYS A 35 6.18 11.55 -11.22
C CYS A 35 7.08 11.44 -12.46
N THR A 36 7.96 10.44 -12.50
CA THR A 36 8.80 10.15 -13.66
C THR A 36 8.03 9.36 -14.71
N GLN A 37 8.41 9.52 -15.98
CA GLN A 37 7.83 8.73 -17.07
C GLN A 37 8.04 7.22 -16.84
N GLU A 38 9.23 6.84 -16.41
CA GLU A 38 9.62 5.44 -16.15
C GLU A 38 8.71 4.76 -15.12
N GLU A 39 8.38 5.47 -14.03
CA GLU A 39 7.49 4.96 -12.99
C GLU A 39 6.05 4.82 -13.50
N ILE A 40 5.56 5.79 -14.27
CA ILE A 40 4.22 5.72 -14.87
C ILE A 40 4.14 4.57 -15.87
N ASP A 41 5.13 4.40 -16.74
CA ASP A 41 5.16 3.34 -17.74
C ASP A 41 5.18 1.97 -17.07
N TYR A 42 5.99 1.81 -16.01
CA TYR A 42 6.01 0.58 -15.23
C TYR A 42 4.65 0.29 -14.59
N ILE A 43 4.05 1.27 -13.89
CA ILE A 43 2.74 1.09 -13.26
C ILE A 43 1.67 0.77 -14.30
N ASN A 44 1.65 1.47 -15.44
CA ASN A 44 0.70 1.24 -16.51
C ASN A 44 0.85 -0.16 -17.12
N HIS A 45 2.09 -0.62 -17.30
CA HIS A 45 2.38 -1.98 -17.75
C HIS A 45 1.85 -3.03 -16.76
N GLU A 46 2.16 -2.88 -15.47
CA GLU A 46 1.69 -3.79 -14.42
C GLU A 46 0.17 -3.73 -14.25
N MET A 47 -0.44 -2.58 -14.53
CA MET A 47 -1.88 -2.41 -14.55
C MET A 47 -2.50 -2.86 -15.87
N ASP A 48 -1.79 -3.30 -16.91
CA ASP A 48 -2.44 -3.64 -18.17
C ASP A 48 -3.61 -4.63 -18.01
N ARG A 49 -4.69 -4.43 -18.78
CA ARG A 49 -5.94 -5.17 -18.59
C ARG A 49 -5.80 -6.64 -18.97
N ASN A 50 -4.89 -6.98 -19.87
CA ASN A 50 -4.77 -8.33 -20.44
C ASN A 50 -3.47 -9.01 -20.02
N ASN A 51 -2.38 -8.27 -19.95
CA ASN A 51 -1.03 -8.77 -19.76
C ASN A 51 -0.38 -8.28 -18.44
N GLY A 52 -1.07 -7.41 -17.70
CA GLY A 52 -0.56 -6.88 -16.44
C GLY A 52 -0.56 -7.89 -15.29
N ARG A 53 -0.08 -7.45 -14.13
CA ARG A 53 -0.04 -8.20 -12.86
C ARG A 53 -1.42 -8.67 -12.43
N PHE A 54 -2.44 -7.84 -12.60
CA PHE A 54 -3.78 -8.05 -12.06
C PHE A 54 -4.72 -8.78 -13.03
N THR A 55 -4.36 -10.01 -13.38
CA THR A 55 -5.13 -10.94 -14.21
C THR A 55 -5.30 -12.29 -13.50
N ASN A 56 -6.23 -13.14 -13.95
CA ASN A 56 -6.40 -14.48 -13.34
C ASN A 56 -5.16 -15.37 -13.53
N ASP A 57 -4.37 -15.09 -14.55
CA ASP A 57 -3.18 -15.88 -14.88
C ASP A 57 -1.96 -15.38 -14.09
N ASN A 58 -1.85 -14.07 -13.87
CA ASN A 58 -0.68 -13.44 -13.26
C ASN A 58 -0.84 -13.10 -11.76
N SER A 59 -2.06 -13.10 -11.22
CA SER A 59 -2.34 -12.79 -9.81
C SER A 59 -3.01 -13.95 -9.08
N SER A 60 -2.28 -14.57 -8.15
CA SER A 60 -2.81 -15.62 -7.28
C SER A 60 -3.92 -15.09 -6.37
N VAL A 61 -3.81 -13.83 -5.92
CA VAL A 61 -4.80 -13.11 -5.11
C VAL A 61 -6.12 -12.92 -5.86
N LEU A 62 -6.06 -12.43 -7.10
CA LEU A 62 -7.25 -12.21 -7.91
C LEU A 62 -7.91 -13.55 -8.29
N ARG A 63 -7.09 -14.55 -8.65
CA ARG A 63 -7.56 -15.91 -8.92
C ARG A 63 -8.26 -16.52 -7.72
N PHE A 64 -7.68 -16.38 -6.52
CA PHE A 64 -8.29 -16.83 -5.26
C PHE A 64 -9.63 -16.14 -5.02
N ARG A 65 -9.67 -14.80 -5.10
CA ARG A 65 -10.91 -14.02 -4.93
C ARG A 65 -12.00 -14.46 -5.91
N ASN A 66 -11.66 -14.65 -7.18
CA ASN A 66 -12.62 -15.04 -8.20
C ASN A 66 -13.15 -16.47 -7.99
N LYS A 67 -12.29 -17.43 -7.61
CA LYS A 67 -12.71 -18.79 -7.29
C LYS A 67 -13.57 -18.86 -6.03
N LEU A 68 -13.22 -18.09 -5.00
CA LEU A 68 -13.98 -17.98 -3.76
C LEU A 68 -15.40 -17.46 -4.02
N ILE A 69 -15.54 -16.41 -4.85
CA ILE A 69 -16.85 -15.86 -5.23
C ILE A 69 -17.65 -16.85 -6.09
N ALA A 70 -16.97 -17.59 -6.96
CA ALA A 70 -17.60 -18.60 -7.80
C ALA A 70 -18.01 -19.87 -7.03
N HIS A 71 -17.78 -19.94 -5.71
CA HIS A 71 -18.01 -21.14 -4.88
C HIS A 71 -17.33 -22.40 -5.43
N ASN A 72 -16.19 -22.24 -6.11
CA ASN A 72 -15.44 -23.38 -6.64
C ASN A 72 -14.66 -24.07 -5.52
N GLU A 73 -14.78 -25.40 -5.42
CA GLU A 73 -14.18 -26.21 -4.34
C GLU A 73 -12.64 -26.21 -4.33
N ALA A 74 -12.01 -25.94 -5.48
CA ALA A 74 -10.55 -25.86 -5.61
C ALA A 74 -10.02 -24.48 -5.21
N ASN A 75 -9.76 -24.26 -3.92
CA ASN A 75 -9.13 -23.04 -3.42
C ASN A 75 -7.62 -23.02 -3.75
N PRO A 76 -7.14 -22.06 -4.56
CA PRO A 76 -5.72 -21.93 -4.81
C PRO A 76 -5.02 -21.47 -3.52
N GLU A 77 -3.85 -22.03 -3.24
CA GLU A 77 -3.01 -21.53 -2.16
C GLU A 77 -2.45 -20.16 -2.55
N VAL A 78 -2.56 -19.18 -1.65
CA VAL A 78 -2.02 -17.83 -1.84
C VAL A 78 -0.98 -17.59 -0.76
N ARG A 79 0.24 -17.26 -1.19
CA ARG A 79 1.32 -16.98 -0.25
C ARG A 79 1.35 -15.50 0.12
N TRP A 80 1.77 -15.20 1.36
CA TRP A 80 1.83 -13.82 1.84
C TRP A 80 2.79 -12.93 1.05
N ASP A 81 3.85 -13.48 0.48
CA ASP A 81 4.77 -12.73 -0.38
C ASP A 81 4.14 -12.30 -1.71
N GLU A 82 3.20 -13.09 -2.24
CA GLU A 82 2.43 -12.71 -3.43
C GLU A 82 1.47 -11.55 -3.11
N VAL A 83 0.82 -11.61 -1.94
CA VAL A 83 -0.03 -10.51 -1.45
C VAL A 83 0.79 -9.24 -1.26
N ASP A 84 1.97 -9.35 -0.64
CA ASP A 84 2.88 -8.23 -0.40
C ASP A 84 3.36 -7.60 -1.72
N SER A 85 3.66 -8.42 -2.73
CA SER A 85 4.05 -7.94 -4.06
C SER A 85 2.96 -7.07 -4.68
N GLU A 86 1.70 -7.51 -4.61
CA GLU A 86 0.56 -6.74 -5.12
C GLU A 86 0.27 -5.48 -4.29
N LEU A 87 0.32 -5.60 -2.96
CA LEU A 87 0.12 -4.46 -2.07
C LEU A 87 1.18 -3.39 -2.27
N SER A 88 2.44 -3.76 -2.53
CA SER A 88 3.51 -2.78 -2.72
C SER A 88 3.23 -1.83 -3.89
N LEU A 89 2.78 -2.36 -5.03
CA LEU A 89 2.38 -1.57 -6.20
C LEU A 89 1.16 -0.68 -5.88
N LEU A 90 0.12 -1.21 -5.24
CA LEU A 90 -1.07 -0.44 -4.88
C LEU A 90 -0.75 0.70 -3.90
N ILE A 91 0.11 0.43 -2.92
CA ILE A 91 0.55 1.44 -1.94
C ILE A 91 1.37 2.53 -2.64
N ARG A 92 2.21 2.17 -3.60
CA ARG A 92 2.99 3.14 -4.37
C ARG A 92 2.12 4.00 -5.29
N MET A 93 1.16 3.41 -6.00
CA MET A 93 0.17 4.15 -6.78
C MET A 93 -0.59 5.15 -5.90
N TRP A 94 -1.07 4.69 -4.74
CA TRP A 94 -1.76 5.55 -3.78
C TRP A 94 -0.85 6.65 -3.23
N SER A 95 0.42 6.36 -2.96
CA SER A 95 1.33 7.35 -2.38
C SER A 95 1.64 8.49 -3.34
N LEU A 96 1.83 8.19 -4.62
CA LEU A 96 2.00 9.18 -5.67
C LEU A 96 0.76 10.11 -5.74
N LEU A 97 -0.45 9.53 -5.78
CA LEU A 97 -1.69 10.30 -5.82
C LEU A 97 -1.88 11.20 -4.60
N VAL A 98 -1.60 10.69 -3.40
CA VAL A 98 -1.72 11.47 -2.15
C VAL A 98 -0.67 12.56 -2.07
N ALA A 99 0.58 12.28 -2.45
CA ALA A 99 1.67 13.24 -2.41
C ALA A 99 1.44 14.42 -3.36
N TRP A 100 0.79 14.18 -4.50
CA TRP A 100 0.40 15.22 -5.45
C TRP A 100 -0.83 16.02 -4.98
N SER A 101 -1.82 15.36 -4.38
CA SER A 101 -3.12 15.99 -4.07
C SER A 101 -3.25 16.57 -2.64
N SER A 102 -2.38 16.19 -1.71
CA SER A 102 -2.56 16.49 -0.28
C SER A 102 -1.27 16.44 0.54
N PHE A 103 -1.36 16.74 1.83
CA PHE A 103 -0.27 16.73 2.82
C PHE A 103 -0.04 15.37 3.49
N GLY A 104 -0.44 14.27 2.84
CA GLY A 104 -0.27 12.92 3.38
C GLY A 104 -1.33 12.51 4.40
N LEU A 105 -1.40 11.20 4.68
CA LEU A 105 -2.23 10.64 5.74
C LEU A 105 -1.53 10.80 7.08
N PHE A 106 -2.19 11.51 7.99
CA PHE A 106 -1.71 11.67 9.36
C PHE A 106 -2.03 10.45 10.21
N GLN A 107 -1.02 9.88 10.87
CA GLN A 107 -1.15 8.71 11.76
C GLN A 107 -2.02 7.57 11.17
N PRO A 108 -1.65 7.03 9.99
CA PRO A 108 -2.47 6.07 9.25
C PRO A 108 -2.61 4.70 9.95
N PHE A 109 -1.76 4.41 10.94
CA PHE A 109 -1.73 3.13 11.62
C PHE A 109 -2.10 3.30 13.09
N ARG A 110 -3.00 2.43 13.58
CA ARG A 110 -3.30 2.32 15.01
C ARG A 110 -2.05 1.94 15.80
N SER A 111 -1.97 2.37 17.05
CA SER A 111 -0.91 1.93 17.98
C SER A 111 -1.00 0.42 18.23
N ASN A 112 0.10 -0.17 18.69
CA ASN A 112 0.13 -1.60 19.05
C ASN A 112 -0.89 -1.91 20.15
N ASP A 113 -1.09 -1.02 21.12
CA ASP A 113 -2.01 -1.29 22.22
C ASP A 113 -3.47 -1.34 21.73
N VAL A 114 -3.84 -0.50 20.77
CA VAL A 114 -5.18 -0.57 20.15
C VAL A 114 -5.30 -1.77 19.22
N ALA A 115 -4.23 -2.13 18.49
CA ALA A 115 -4.27 -3.22 17.52
C ALA A 115 -4.37 -4.62 18.16
N PHE A 116 -3.82 -4.79 19.36
CA PHE A 116 -3.81 -6.07 20.08
C PHE A 116 -4.73 -6.08 21.31
N MET A 117 -5.55 -5.05 21.50
CA MET A 117 -6.50 -4.95 22.60
C MET A 117 -7.45 -6.15 22.61
N GLY A 118 -7.58 -6.81 23.77
CA GLY A 118 -8.45 -7.96 23.96
C GLY A 118 -7.79 -9.31 23.64
N LEU A 119 -6.53 -9.32 23.21
CA LEU A 119 -5.76 -10.55 22.98
C LEU A 119 -4.93 -10.96 24.20
N GLU A 120 -4.91 -10.16 25.26
CA GLU A 120 -4.14 -10.40 26.49
C GLU A 120 -4.54 -11.69 27.21
N SER A 121 -5.79 -12.13 27.08
CA SER A 121 -6.28 -13.39 27.66
C SER A 121 -5.94 -14.63 26.83
N CYS A 122 -5.59 -14.45 25.56
CA CYS A 122 -5.38 -15.56 24.61
C CYS A 122 -3.92 -15.92 24.40
N TYR A 123 -3.00 -15.02 24.76
CA TYR A 123 -1.57 -15.15 24.47
C TYR A 123 -0.71 -14.81 25.69
N GLN A 124 0.46 -15.43 25.76
CA GLN A 124 1.45 -15.05 26.74
C GLN A 124 2.01 -13.64 26.44
N LYS A 125 2.49 -12.96 27.48
CA LYS A 125 3.09 -11.62 27.33
C LYS A 125 4.25 -11.60 26.33
N SER A 126 5.07 -12.65 26.31
CA SER A 126 6.18 -12.82 25.37
C SER A 126 5.71 -12.96 23.93
N GLU A 127 4.65 -13.74 23.69
CA GLU A 127 4.05 -13.92 22.36
C GLU A 127 3.45 -12.61 21.85
N LEU A 128 2.73 -11.87 22.70
CA LEU A 128 2.21 -10.54 22.36
C LEU A 128 3.33 -9.55 22.04
N ALA A 129 4.44 -9.59 22.78
CA ALA A 129 5.59 -8.75 22.48
C ALA A 129 6.18 -9.08 21.10
N ALA A 130 6.32 -10.37 20.78
CA ALA A 130 6.79 -10.82 19.46
C ALA A 130 5.84 -10.39 18.33
N LEU A 131 4.52 -10.54 18.51
CA LEU A 131 3.50 -10.08 17.55
C LEU A 131 3.55 -8.57 17.35
N LYS A 132 3.67 -7.79 18.43
CA LYS A 132 3.83 -6.33 18.37
C LYS A 132 5.08 -5.91 17.59
N ASN A 133 6.18 -6.64 17.74
CA ASN A 133 7.42 -6.40 16.99
C ASN A 133 7.27 -6.75 15.50
N SER A 134 6.74 -7.93 15.19
CA SER A 134 6.49 -8.36 13.80
C SER A 134 5.55 -7.40 13.06
N ARG A 135 4.52 -6.88 13.74
CA ARG A 135 3.65 -5.83 13.20
C ARG A 135 4.44 -4.55 12.90
N GLY A 136 5.32 -4.12 13.80
CA GLY A 136 6.20 -2.97 13.58
C GLY A 136 7.02 -3.11 12.30
N ASN A 137 7.71 -4.25 12.15
CA ASN A 137 8.50 -4.56 10.97
C ASN A 137 7.67 -4.55 9.68
N TYR A 138 6.45 -5.09 9.72
CA TYR A 138 5.55 -5.08 8.56
C TYR A 138 5.07 -3.66 8.21
N LEU A 139 4.74 -2.83 9.22
CA LEU A 139 4.38 -1.44 8.98
C LEU A 139 5.53 -0.63 8.40
N ASP A 140 6.77 -0.91 8.79
CA ASP A 140 7.94 -0.25 8.20
C ASP A 140 8.16 -0.68 6.75
N LYS A 141 7.86 -1.96 6.41
CA LYS A 141 7.81 -2.42 5.02
C LYS A 141 6.77 -1.66 4.20
N VAL A 142 5.55 -1.49 4.74
CA VAL A 142 4.47 -0.72 4.11
C VAL A 142 4.87 0.74 3.88
N LYS A 143 5.48 1.39 4.88
CA LYS A 143 5.97 2.76 4.72
C LYS A 143 7.05 2.84 3.64
N LYS A 144 7.97 1.88 3.60
CA LYS A 144 9.02 1.83 2.57
C LYS A 144 8.43 1.75 1.17
N TRP A 145 7.44 0.90 0.93
CA TRP A 145 6.76 0.82 -0.37
C TRP A 145 6.15 2.15 -0.83
N SER A 146 5.72 3.01 0.11
CA SER A 146 5.15 4.32 -0.24
C SER A 146 6.18 5.33 -0.77
N VAL A 147 7.47 5.10 -0.49
CA VAL A 147 8.59 6.00 -0.86
C VAL A 147 9.65 5.29 -1.69
N SER A 148 9.30 4.16 -2.30
CA SER A 148 10.19 3.42 -3.21
C SER A 148 9.59 3.37 -4.59
N TYR A 149 10.40 3.62 -5.62
CA TYR A 149 9.99 3.42 -7.01
C TYR A 149 9.53 1.98 -7.22
N ALA A 150 8.40 1.80 -7.91
CA ALA A 150 7.85 0.48 -8.18
C ALA A 150 8.76 -0.34 -9.10
N HIS A 151 9.45 0.31 -10.05
CA HIS A 151 10.30 -0.37 -11.02
C HIS A 151 11.67 -0.80 -10.48
N SER A 152 12.30 -0.01 -9.59
CA SER A 152 13.67 -0.26 -9.10
C SER A 152 13.76 -0.63 -7.62
N GLY A 153 12.75 -0.27 -6.82
CA GLY A 153 12.80 -0.38 -5.37
C GLY A 153 13.70 0.65 -4.69
N GLU A 154 14.34 1.55 -5.45
CA GLU A 154 15.14 2.66 -4.92
C GLU A 154 14.26 3.69 -4.21
N VAL A 155 14.85 4.46 -3.31
CA VAL A 155 14.13 5.48 -2.53
C VAL A 155 13.82 6.67 -3.43
N ASP A 156 12.54 6.95 -3.59
CA ASP A 156 12.03 8.20 -4.13
C ASP A 156 12.18 9.30 -3.05
N GLN A 157 12.90 10.36 -3.38
CA GLN A 157 13.14 11.50 -2.48
C GLN A 157 11.90 12.42 -2.35
N GLY A 158 10.84 12.14 -3.12
CA GLY A 158 9.56 12.80 -3.01
C GLY A 158 8.84 12.56 -1.68
N ARG A 159 7.70 13.22 -1.51
CA ARG A 159 6.85 13.01 -0.33
C ARG A 159 6.15 11.66 -0.43
N GLY A 160 6.17 10.88 0.65
CA GLY A 160 5.40 9.64 0.76
C GLY A 160 3.96 9.86 1.19
N ALA A 161 3.16 8.79 1.18
CA ALA A 161 1.75 8.83 1.61
C ALA A 161 1.56 9.12 3.10
N PHE A 162 2.57 8.83 3.92
CA PHE A 162 2.43 8.77 5.37
C PHE A 162 3.24 9.86 6.03
N SER A 163 2.59 10.62 6.91
CA SER A 163 3.23 11.73 7.62
C SER A 163 3.14 11.55 9.13
N THR A 164 4.24 11.88 9.81
CA THR A 164 4.30 11.97 11.28
C THR A 164 4.60 13.40 11.68
N LEU A 165 3.81 13.94 12.62
CA LEU A 165 4.12 15.24 13.23
C LEU A 165 5.21 15.00 14.27
N SER A 166 6.36 15.65 14.10
CA SER A 166 7.36 15.75 15.15
C SER A 166 7.52 17.22 15.51
N THR A 167 7.41 17.54 16.80
CA THR A 167 7.66 18.90 17.30
C THR A 167 9.02 18.89 17.98
N LYS A 168 9.96 19.71 17.48
CA LYS A 168 11.22 19.98 18.18
C LYS A 168 11.03 21.21 19.07
N VAL A 169 11.00 21.01 20.39
CA VAL A 169 10.98 22.10 21.36
C VAL A 169 12.42 22.46 21.72
N THR A 170 12.86 23.66 21.34
CA THR A 170 14.15 24.20 21.75
C THR A 170 13.93 25.24 22.84
N ILE A 171 14.23 24.89 24.08
CA ILE A 171 14.18 25.84 25.21
C ILE A 171 15.45 26.69 25.15
N ARG A 172 15.33 27.98 24.85
CA ARG A 172 16.43 28.95 25.01
C ARG A 172 16.45 29.41 26.47
N LYS A 173 17.52 29.11 27.21
CA LYS A 173 17.81 29.77 28.48
C LYS A 173 18.39 31.15 28.18
N GLU A 174 17.70 32.20 28.58
CA GLU A 174 18.29 33.53 28.67
C GLU A 174 19.23 33.55 29.88
N LEU A 175 20.50 33.86 29.64
CA LEU A 175 21.50 34.08 30.68
C LEU A 175 21.24 35.49 31.26
N THR A 176 20.71 35.54 32.48
CA THR A 176 20.71 36.73 33.35
C THR A 176 22.05 36.88 34.04
#